data_AF-A0A4Y2JJG6-F1
#
_entry.id   AF-A0A4Y2JJG6-F1
#
_cell.length_a   1.000
_cell.length_b   1.000
_cell.length_c   1.000
_cell.angle_alpha   90.00
_cell.angle_beta   90.00
_cell.angle_gamma   90.00
#
_symmetry.space_group_name_H-M   'P 1'
#
loop_
_entity.id
_entity.type
_entity.pdbx_description
1 polymer ?
#
loop_
_entity_poly.entity_id
_entity_poly.type
_entity_poly.pdbx_seq_one_letter_code
_entity_poly.pdbx_strand_id
1 'polypeptide(L)'
;MLAFSHGLNILKTTSSWGSFRTCLSRGGFNELQGTFRNGQRCSTAKAYLVPAENRTNLNIVAGAHVRKVLLHCGRAVGVQFDVQDTTYEVKVRREVIMSAGTVNSAQLLMLSGIGPKEHLEKFGIPVVANLPVGNNLQDHCATLIPFQLDPSIPTVQQKITNPENIKEYIYRRTGIKVNVK
;
A
#
# COMPACT_ATOMS: atom_id res chain seq x y z
N MET A 1 -0.71 -10.04 -2.23
CA MET A 1 -0.06 -10.63 -1.05
C MET A 1 -1.04 -11.63 -0.46
N LEU A 2 -0.80 -12.92 -0.66
CA LEU A 2 -1.64 -13.97 -0.08
C LEU A 2 -1.13 -14.25 1.33
N ALA A 3 -1.93 -13.94 2.34
CA ALA A 3 -1.64 -14.26 3.73
C ALA A 3 -2.69 -15.25 4.23
N PHE A 4 -2.25 -16.44 4.64
CA PHE A 4 -3.09 -17.40 5.37
C PHE A 4 -3.06 -17.05 6.85
N SER A 5 -4.23 -16.88 7.47
CA SER A 5 -4.38 -16.57 8.89
C SER A 5 -5.06 -17.73 9.62
N HIS A 6 -4.39 -18.25 10.64
CA HIS A 6 -4.99 -19.06 11.70
C HIS A 6 -4.56 -18.47 13.04
N GLY A 7 -5.52 -18.21 13.92
CA GLY A 7 -5.33 -18.15 15.37
C GLY A 7 -4.98 -16.78 15.95
N LEU A 8 -6.01 -16.12 16.49
CA LEU A 8 -5.93 -14.99 17.42
C LEU A 8 -5.12 -15.40 18.67
N ASN A 9 -4.16 -14.55 19.09
CA ASN A 9 -3.83 -14.38 20.50
C ASN A 9 -3.30 -12.96 20.73
N ILE A 10 -4.07 -12.18 21.48
CA ILE A 10 -3.80 -10.77 21.80
C ILE A 10 -2.78 -10.75 22.94
N LEU A 11 -1.53 -10.42 22.60
CA LEU A 11 -0.51 -10.04 23.58
C LEU A 11 -0.48 -8.51 23.68
N LYS A 12 -0.85 -8.00 24.86
CA LYS A 12 -0.71 -6.59 25.24
C LYS A 12 0.78 -6.21 25.22
N THR A 13 1.21 -5.44 24.24
CA THR A 13 2.51 -4.75 24.28
C THR A 13 2.30 -3.31 24.73
N THR A 14 2.76 -3.00 25.94
CA THR A 14 2.87 -1.64 26.44
C THR A 14 4.07 -0.97 25.74
N SER A 15 3.86 -0.35 24.58
CA SER A 15 4.79 0.65 24.06
C SER A 15 4.29 2.03 24.47
N SER A 16 5.17 2.82 25.08
CA SER A 16 4.92 4.20 25.47
C SER A 16 4.43 5.01 24.27
N TRP A 17 3.13 5.29 24.27
CA TRP A 17 2.53 6.25 23.36
C TRP A 17 3.08 7.62 23.73
N GLY A 18 3.88 8.21 22.84
CA GLY A 18 4.20 9.63 22.91
C GLY A 18 2.91 10.43 22.99
N SER A 19 2.87 11.37 23.94
CA SER A 19 1.73 12.22 24.27
C SER A 19 1.06 12.79 23.01
N PHE A 20 -0.18 12.37 22.75
CA PHE A 20 -1.08 13.07 21.85
C PHE A 20 -1.45 14.42 22.49
N ARG A 21 -0.69 15.47 22.16
CA ARG A 21 -1.16 16.85 22.30
C ARG A 21 -1.74 17.28 20.95
N THR A 22 -3.05 17.15 20.81
CA THR A 22 -3.79 17.92 19.81
C THR A 22 -3.78 19.38 20.26
N CYS A 23 -2.82 20.16 19.77
CA CYS A 23 -3.00 21.61 19.73
C CYS A 23 -4.09 21.88 18.68
N LEU A 24 -5.29 22.24 19.14
CA LEU A 24 -6.30 22.89 18.31
C LEU A 24 -5.72 24.23 17.85
N SER A 25 -5.07 24.26 16.68
CA SER A 25 -4.77 25.51 15.99
C SER A 25 -6.09 26.10 15.50
N ARG A 26 -6.44 27.28 16.01
CA ARG A 26 -7.64 28.05 15.60
C ARG A 26 -7.56 28.61 14.16
N GLY A 27 -6.52 28.29 13.40
CA GLY A 27 -6.38 28.62 11.98
C GLY A 27 -6.44 27.33 11.16
N GLY A 28 -7.05 27.37 9.97
CA GLY A 28 -7.27 26.20 9.10
C GLY A 28 -6.01 25.56 8.49
N PHE A 29 -4.92 25.51 9.24
CA PHE A 29 -3.64 24.93 8.87
C PHE A 29 -3.10 24.06 10.01
N ASN A 30 -2.36 23.01 9.64
CA ASN A 30 -1.76 22.06 10.56
C ASN A 30 -0.33 21.71 10.11
N GLU A 31 0.53 21.33 11.06
CA GLU A 31 1.80 20.68 10.72
C GLU A 31 1.50 19.35 9.99
N LEU A 32 2.23 19.09 8.90
CA LEU A 32 2.05 17.87 8.12
C LEU A 32 2.44 16.65 8.97
N GLN A 33 1.45 15.79 9.23
CA GLN A 33 1.68 14.50 9.88
C GLN A 33 1.94 13.43 8.82
N GLY A 34 2.98 12.63 9.04
CA GLY A 34 3.31 11.51 8.16
C GLY A 34 3.70 10.26 8.93
N THR A 35 3.69 9.13 8.24
CA THR A 35 4.07 7.83 8.79
C THR A 35 5.59 7.70 8.87
N PHE A 36 6.18 8.20 9.94
CA PHE A 36 7.61 8.18 10.20
C PHE A 36 7.97 7.36 11.45
N ARG A 37 9.12 6.67 11.41
CA ARG A 37 9.73 6.01 12.57
C ARG A 37 11.23 6.21 12.50
N ASN A 38 11.82 6.80 13.55
CA ASN A 38 13.25 7.12 13.65
C ASN A 38 13.78 7.94 12.46
N GLY A 39 13.05 9.01 12.12
CA GLY A 39 13.41 9.93 11.05
C GLY A 39 13.34 9.35 9.64
N GLN A 40 12.66 8.21 9.44
CA GLN A 40 12.52 7.57 8.14
C GLN A 40 11.07 7.21 7.86
N ARG A 41 10.71 7.12 6.57
CA ARG A 41 9.41 6.58 6.13
C ARG A 41 9.19 5.19 6.76
N CYS A 42 8.02 5.01 7.36
CA CYS A 42 7.56 3.74 7.89
C CYS A 42 6.43 3.20 7.00
N SER A 43 6.79 2.36 6.03
CA SER A 43 5.81 1.68 5.18
C SER A 43 5.10 0.56 5.93
N THR A 44 3.97 0.07 5.39
CA THR A 44 3.28 -1.12 5.90
C THR A 44 4.20 -2.34 5.93
N ALA A 45 5.08 -2.51 4.93
CA ALA A 45 6.08 -3.57 4.93
C ALA A 45 7.05 -3.46 6.12
N LYS A 46 7.61 -2.26 6.37
CA LYS A 46 8.54 -2.03 7.50
C LYS A 46 7.86 -2.14 8.87
N ALA A 47 6.57 -1.82 8.94
CA ALA A 47 5.78 -1.88 10.15
C ALA A 47 5.30 -3.31 10.49
N TYR A 48 4.86 -4.08 9.50
CA TYR A 48 4.17 -5.36 9.71
C TYR A 48 4.89 -6.58 9.14
N LEU A 49 5.51 -6.47 7.96
CA LEU A 49 6.12 -7.63 7.30
C LEU A 49 7.53 -7.92 7.82
N VAL A 50 8.40 -6.90 7.90
CA VAL A 50 9.78 -7.07 8.38
C VAL A 50 9.82 -7.70 9.78
N PRO A 51 9.01 -7.27 10.78
CA PRO A 51 9.02 -7.93 12.08
C PRO A 51 8.49 -9.38 12.07
N ALA A 52 7.80 -9.81 11.01
CA ALA A 52 7.17 -11.12 10.90
C ALA A 52 7.84 -12.03 9.85
N GLU A 53 8.90 -11.56 9.18
CA GLU A 53 9.48 -12.23 8.00
C GLU A 53 10.09 -13.60 8.31
N ASN A 54 10.55 -13.81 9.55
CA ASN A 54 11.17 -15.07 9.99
C ASN A 54 10.15 -16.10 10.49
N ARG A 55 8.84 -15.83 10.41
CA ARG A 55 7.82 -16.80 10.80
C ARG A 55 7.71 -17.91 9.75
N THR A 56 7.84 -19.16 10.18
CA THR A 56 7.81 -20.34 9.28
C THR A 56 6.48 -20.54 8.55
N ASN A 57 5.40 -19.94 9.04
CA ASN A 57 4.07 -20.00 8.44
C ASN A 57 3.76 -18.82 7.49
N LEU A 58 4.72 -17.93 7.23
CA LEU A 58 4.57 -16.81 6.29
C LEU A 58 5.60 -16.91 5.17
N ASN A 59 5.12 -17.00 3.93
CA ASN A 59 5.96 -16.99 2.75
C ASN A 59 5.70 -15.70 1.97
N ILE A 60 6.76 -14.93 1.70
CA ILE A 60 6.70 -13.69 0.94
C ILE A 60 7.45 -13.89 -0.37
N VAL A 61 6.71 -13.81 -1.49
CA VAL A 61 7.29 -13.91 -2.83
C VAL A 61 7.20 -12.53 -3.48
N ALA A 62 8.35 -11.85 -3.57
CA ALA A 62 8.46 -10.57 -4.27
C ALA A 62 8.56 -10.80 -5.80
N GLY A 63 8.17 -9.80 -6.60
CA GLY A 63 8.20 -9.91 -8.05
C GLY A 63 7.17 -10.89 -8.64
N ALA A 64 6.23 -11.38 -7.83
CA ALA A 64 5.15 -12.27 -8.25
C ALA A 64 3.95 -11.48 -8.79
N HIS A 65 3.74 -11.49 -10.10
CA HIS A 65 2.60 -10.83 -10.73
C HIS A 65 1.42 -11.80 -10.90
N VAL A 66 0.34 -11.60 -10.15
CA VAL A 66 -0.83 -12.48 -10.20
C VAL A 66 -1.65 -12.19 -11.47
N ARG A 67 -1.91 -13.24 -12.28
CA ARG A 67 -2.68 -13.14 -13.52
C ARG A 67 -4.17 -13.39 -13.34
N LYS A 68 -4.50 -14.41 -12.54
CA LYS A 68 -5.88 -14.87 -12.37
C LYS A 68 -6.08 -15.62 -11.05
N VAL A 69 -7.28 -15.52 -10.50
CA VAL A 69 -7.76 -16.39 -9.42
C VAL A 69 -8.38 -17.65 -10.04
N LEU A 70 -7.94 -18.82 -9.58
CA LEU A 70 -8.48 -20.10 -10.03
C LEU A 70 -9.77 -20.38 -9.26
N LEU A 71 -10.86 -20.63 -9.99
CA LEU A 71 -12.19 -20.83 -9.45
C LEU A 71 -12.71 -22.23 -9.81
N HIS A 72 -13.37 -22.89 -8.85
CA HIS A 72 -14.06 -24.15 -9.06
C HIS A 72 -15.41 -24.12 -8.35
N CYS A 73 -16.51 -24.28 -9.09
CA CYS A 73 -17.87 -24.23 -8.57
C CYS A 73 -18.15 -22.99 -7.69
N GLY A 74 -17.70 -21.81 -8.14
CA GLY A 74 -17.86 -20.55 -7.41
C GLY A 74 -16.91 -20.34 -6.23
N ARG A 75 -16.01 -21.29 -5.93
CA ARG A 75 -15.02 -21.17 -4.85
C ARG A 75 -13.61 -20.89 -5.38
N ALA A 76 -12.89 -19.97 -4.74
CA ALA A 76 -11.46 -19.77 -5.01
C ALA A 76 -10.65 -20.99 -4.55
N VAL A 77 -9.89 -21.59 -5.47
CA VAL A 77 -9.08 -22.80 -5.24
C VAL A 77 -7.59 -22.59 -5.43
N GLY A 78 -7.19 -21.46 -6.03
CA GLY A 78 -5.80 -21.11 -6.20
C GLY A 78 -5.61 -19.73 -6.82
N VAL A 79 -4.36 -19.40 -7.08
CA VAL A 79 -4.00 -18.29 -7.96
C VAL A 79 -2.93 -18.74 -8.93
N GLN A 80 -2.92 -18.12 -10.10
CA GLN A 80 -1.86 -18.23 -11.10
C GLN A 80 -1.06 -16.92 -11.12
N PHE A 81 0.27 -17.02 -11.09
CA PHE A 81 1.15 -15.85 -11.03
C PHE A 81 2.48 -16.11 -11.72
N ASP A 82 3.11 -15.03 -12.20
CA ASP A 82 4.40 -15.08 -12.90
C ASP A 82 5.52 -14.63 -11.97
N VAL A 83 6.65 -15.34 -11.97
CA VAL A 83 7.92 -14.94 -11.33
C VAL A 83 9.04 -15.25 -12.31
N GLN A 84 9.88 -14.25 -12.63
CA GLN A 84 11.05 -14.43 -13.51
C GLN A 84 10.69 -15.20 -14.79
N ASP A 85 9.65 -14.72 -15.49
CA ASP A 85 9.13 -15.29 -16.75
C ASP A 85 8.56 -16.72 -16.68
N THR A 86 8.44 -17.28 -15.48
CA THR A 86 7.82 -18.58 -15.25
C THR A 86 6.46 -18.42 -14.59
N THR A 87 5.44 -19.06 -15.15
CA THR A 87 4.09 -19.10 -14.58
C THR A 87 3.96 -20.24 -13.58
N TYR A 88 3.47 -19.92 -12.39
CA TYR A 88 3.20 -20.85 -11.31
C TYR A 88 1.73 -20.84 -10.93
N GLU A 89 1.26 -21.97 -10.41
CA GLU A 89 -0.04 -22.07 -9.76
C GLU A 89 0.13 -22.53 -8.32
N VAL A 90 -0.54 -21.84 -7.39
CA VAL A 90 -0.59 -22.24 -5.99
C VAL A 90 -2.03 -22.49 -5.57
N LYS A 91 -2.27 -23.64 -4.93
CA LYS A 91 -3.58 -24.01 -4.41
C LYS A 91 -3.80 -23.45 -3.00
N VAL A 92 -5.01 -23.02 -2.73
CA VAL A 92 -5.45 -22.50 -1.43
C VAL A 92 -6.38 -23.49 -0.72
N ARG A 93 -6.17 -23.66 0.59
CA ARG A 93 -7.03 -24.50 1.45
C ARG A 93 -8.25 -23.76 2.02
N ARG A 94 -8.14 -22.44 2.20
CA ARG A 94 -9.16 -21.60 2.86
C ARG A 94 -9.63 -20.50 1.91
N GLU A 95 -8.87 -19.42 1.81
CA GLU A 95 -9.32 -18.18 1.18
C GLU A 95 -8.21 -17.49 0.38
N VAL A 96 -8.63 -16.76 -0.65
CA VAL A 96 -7.78 -15.85 -1.43
C VAL A 96 -8.13 -14.43 -1.02
N ILE A 97 -7.18 -13.72 -0.40
CA ILE A 97 -7.35 -12.31 -0.01
C ILE A 97 -6.75 -11.43 -1.11
N MET A 98 -7.59 -10.59 -1.72
CA MET A 98 -7.15 -9.63 -2.72
C MET A 98 -6.75 -8.31 -2.09
N SER A 99 -5.54 -7.86 -2.41
CA SER A 99 -4.99 -6.60 -1.91
C SER A 99 -4.08 -5.97 -2.95
N ALA A 100 -4.49 -6.01 -4.21
CA ALA A 100 -3.72 -5.46 -5.33
C ALA A 100 -3.94 -3.94 -5.53
N GLY A 101 -4.73 -3.31 -4.66
CA GLY A 101 -5.17 -1.91 -4.79
C GLY A 101 -6.45 -1.78 -5.61
N THR A 102 -7.04 -0.58 -5.63
CA THR A 102 -8.36 -0.32 -6.23
C THR A 102 -8.45 -0.71 -7.70
N VAL A 103 -7.43 -0.34 -8.50
CA VAL A 103 -7.40 -0.61 -9.94
C VAL A 103 -7.12 -2.09 -10.23
N ASN A 104 -6.01 -2.62 -9.73
CA ASN A 104 -5.58 -3.97 -10.10
C ASN A 104 -6.46 -5.06 -9.47
N SER A 105 -7.11 -4.80 -8.33
CA SER A 105 -8.04 -5.78 -7.74
C SER A 105 -9.29 -5.93 -8.62
N ALA A 106 -9.85 -4.81 -9.12
CA ALA A 106 -10.97 -4.87 -10.07
C ALA A 106 -10.56 -5.57 -11.37
N GLN A 107 -9.38 -5.23 -11.91
CA GLN A 107 -8.83 -5.90 -13.09
C GLN A 107 -8.66 -7.41 -12.89
N LEU A 108 -8.05 -7.83 -11.78
CA LEU A 108 -7.80 -9.25 -11.50
C LEU A 108 -9.11 -10.04 -11.34
N LEU A 109 -10.14 -9.45 -10.72
CA LEU A 109 -11.47 -10.06 -10.66
C LEU A 109 -12.06 -10.25 -12.07
N MET A 110 -11.99 -9.22 -12.92
CA MET A 110 -12.48 -9.31 -14.30
C MET A 110 -11.72 -10.36 -15.11
N LEU A 111 -10.38 -10.39 -15.03
CA LEU A 111 -9.56 -11.45 -15.63
C LEU A 111 -9.91 -12.85 -15.10
N SER A 112 -10.42 -12.91 -13.87
CA SER A 112 -10.92 -14.14 -13.22
C SER A 112 -12.34 -14.53 -13.64
N GLY A 113 -13.01 -13.75 -14.50
CA GLY A 113 -14.38 -13.97 -14.93
C GLY A 113 -15.44 -13.39 -13.99
N ILE A 114 -15.06 -12.51 -13.06
CA ILE A 114 -15.95 -11.85 -12.11
C ILE A 114 -16.03 -10.36 -12.45
N GLY A 115 -17.14 -9.92 -13.06
CA GLY A 115 -17.30 -8.55 -13.52
C GLY A 115 -18.49 -8.37 -14.46
N PRO A 116 -18.64 -7.17 -15.07
CA PRO A 116 -19.79 -6.89 -15.93
C PRO A 116 -19.79 -7.82 -17.15
N LYS A 117 -20.87 -8.61 -17.32
CA LYS A 117 -21.00 -9.65 -18.35
C LYS A 117 -20.59 -9.16 -19.74
N GLU A 118 -21.16 -8.06 -20.21
CA GLU A 118 -20.91 -7.50 -21.54
C GLU A 118 -19.44 -7.11 -21.75
N HIS A 119 -18.79 -6.59 -20.69
CA HIS A 119 -17.38 -6.23 -20.73
C HIS A 119 -16.50 -7.48 -20.83
N LEU A 120 -16.81 -8.52 -20.04
CA LEU A 120 -16.07 -9.79 -20.07
C LEU A 120 -16.20 -10.49 -21.43
N GLU A 121 -17.41 -10.54 -21.97
CA GLU A 121 -17.70 -11.14 -23.28
C GLU A 121 -16.95 -10.44 -24.41
N LYS A 122 -16.82 -9.10 -24.37
CA LYS A 122 -16.03 -8.31 -25.34
C LYS A 122 -14.56 -8.75 -25.40
N PHE A 123 -13.99 -9.22 -24.30
CA PHE A 123 -12.60 -9.70 -24.24
C PHE A 123 -12.49 -11.22 -24.31
N GLY A 124 -13.58 -11.94 -24.61
CA GLY A 124 -13.59 -13.40 -24.70
C GLY A 124 -13.34 -14.09 -23.35
N ILE A 125 -13.63 -13.42 -22.24
CA ILE A 125 -13.43 -13.96 -20.89
C ILE A 125 -14.70 -14.70 -20.45
N PRO A 126 -14.62 -15.99 -20.08
CA PRO A 126 -15.76 -16.73 -19.55
C PRO A 126 -16.33 -16.07 -18.29
N VAL A 127 -17.64 -15.85 -18.28
CA VAL A 127 -18.35 -15.20 -17.17
C VAL A 127 -18.63 -16.20 -16.08
N VAL A 128 -17.98 -16.04 -14.93
CA VAL A 128 -18.23 -16.80 -13.70
C VAL A 128 -19.29 -16.12 -12.86
N ALA A 129 -19.22 -14.80 -12.73
CA ALA A 129 -20.21 -14.01 -12.00
C ALA A 129 -20.37 -12.62 -12.62
N ASN A 130 -21.62 -12.25 -12.92
CA ASN A 130 -21.97 -10.93 -13.43
C ASN A 130 -22.14 -9.94 -12.26
N LEU A 131 -21.11 -9.14 -11.98
CA LEU A 131 -21.08 -8.17 -10.89
C LEU A 131 -20.56 -6.82 -11.40
N PRO A 132 -20.93 -5.67 -10.79
CA PRO A 132 -20.50 -4.34 -11.23
C PRO A 132 -19.05 -4.02 -10.81
N VAL A 133 -18.12 -4.95 -11.02
CA VAL A 133 -16.69 -4.79 -10.69
C VAL A 133 -16.09 -3.69 -11.57
N GLY A 134 -15.30 -2.81 -10.96
CA GLY A 134 -14.66 -1.68 -11.64
C GLY A 134 -15.50 -0.40 -11.67
N ASN A 135 -16.77 -0.46 -11.28
CA ASN A 135 -17.61 0.72 -11.13
C ASN A 135 -17.35 1.45 -9.80
N ASN A 136 -17.85 2.69 -9.69
CA ASN A 136 -17.74 3.52 -8.49
C ASN A 136 -16.29 3.80 -8.07
N LEU A 137 -15.39 4.00 -9.04
CA LEU A 137 -14.07 4.54 -8.76
C LEU A 137 -14.22 6.00 -8.30
N GLN A 138 -13.66 6.29 -7.12
CA GLN A 138 -13.60 7.63 -6.56
C GLN A 138 -12.14 7.97 -6.30
N ASP A 139 -11.76 9.19 -6.62
CA ASP A 139 -10.44 9.73 -6.33
C ASP A 139 -10.57 11.21 -5.94
N HIS A 140 -9.57 11.72 -5.23
CA HIS A 140 -9.52 13.12 -4.87
C HIS A 140 -8.91 13.92 -6.02
N CYS A 141 -9.73 14.76 -6.65
CA CYS A 141 -9.21 15.75 -7.60
C CYS A 141 -8.48 16.85 -6.83
N ALA A 142 -7.21 17.08 -7.16
CA ALA A 142 -6.39 18.12 -6.57
C ALA A 142 -5.84 19.05 -7.65
N THR A 143 -5.76 20.34 -7.34
CA THR A 143 -5.08 21.34 -8.18
C THR A 143 -3.94 21.98 -7.39
N LEU A 144 -2.84 22.26 -8.07
CA LEU A 144 -1.69 22.93 -7.49
C LEU A 144 -1.80 24.43 -7.78
N ILE A 145 -1.80 25.24 -6.74
CA ILE A 145 -1.78 26.70 -6.85
C ILE A 145 -0.40 27.18 -6.40
N PRO A 146 0.53 27.44 -7.33
CA PRO A 146 1.86 27.93 -6.98
C PRO A 146 1.78 29.38 -6.51
N PHE A 147 2.51 29.70 -5.46
CA PHE A 147 2.70 31.07 -4.98
C PHE A 147 4.17 31.46 -5.14
N GLN A 148 4.41 32.70 -5.57
CA GLN A 148 5.76 33.25 -5.55
C GLN A 148 6.15 33.58 -4.12
N LEU A 149 7.29 33.04 -3.69
CA LEU A 149 7.91 33.37 -2.41
C LEU A 149 8.91 34.51 -2.60
N ASP A 150 9.18 35.23 -1.52
CA ASP A 150 10.27 36.21 -1.48
C ASP A 150 11.60 35.51 -1.84
N PRO A 151 12.44 36.07 -2.74
CA PRO A 151 13.72 35.48 -3.12
C PRO A 151 14.70 35.24 -1.96
N SER A 152 14.55 35.94 -0.84
CA SER A 152 15.33 35.74 0.38
C SER A 152 14.98 34.45 1.11
N ILE A 153 13.79 33.88 0.88
CA ILE A 153 13.34 32.65 1.51
C ILE A 153 13.89 31.45 0.72
N PRO A 154 14.72 30.59 1.31
CA PRO A 154 15.22 29.42 0.62
C PRO A 154 14.08 28.46 0.32
N THR A 155 14.01 28.03 -0.94
CA THR A 155 13.08 27.02 -1.42
C THR A 155 13.29 25.69 -0.69
N VAL A 156 12.25 24.85 -0.67
CA VAL A 156 12.36 23.48 -0.14
C VAL A 156 13.50 22.71 -0.82
N GLN A 157 13.69 22.92 -2.13
CA GLN A 157 14.78 22.29 -2.87
C GLN A 157 16.15 22.71 -2.34
N GLN A 158 16.40 24.01 -2.18
CA GLN A 158 17.65 24.54 -1.61
C GLN A 158 17.88 24.02 -0.18
N LYS A 159 16.84 23.94 0.64
CA LYS A 159 16.94 23.38 1.99
C LYS A 159 17.31 21.90 1.96
N ILE A 160 16.71 21.09 1.08
CA ILE A 160 16.95 19.64 1.02
C ILE A 160 18.32 19.29 0.40
N THR A 161 18.86 20.12 -0.48
CA THR A 161 20.18 19.91 -1.11
C THR A 161 21.34 20.50 -0.31
N ASN A 162 21.09 21.34 0.70
CA ASN A 162 22.13 21.91 1.54
C ASN A 162 22.95 20.78 2.25
N PRO A 163 24.29 20.77 2.11
CA PRO A 163 25.16 19.78 2.74
C PRO A 163 24.99 19.65 4.25
N GLU A 164 24.72 20.74 4.96
CA GLU A 164 24.54 20.72 6.42
C GLU A 164 23.25 20.00 6.81
N ASN A 165 22.16 20.22 6.07
CA ASN A 165 20.91 19.50 6.28
C ASN A 165 21.02 18.01 5.89
N ILE A 166 21.87 17.69 4.91
CA ILE A 166 22.22 16.30 4.58
C ILE A 166 22.99 15.66 5.74
N LYS A 167 24.02 16.32 6.26
CA LYS A 167 24.80 15.84 7.41
C LYS A 167 23.91 15.65 8.63
N GLU A 168 23.05 16.61 8.94
CA GLU A 168 22.11 16.51 10.06
C GLU A 168 21.22 15.28 9.94
N TYR A 169 20.65 15.04 8.76
CA TYR A 169 19.85 13.84 8.53
C TYR A 169 20.64 12.55 8.67
N ILE A 170 21.86 12.48 8.12
CA ILE A 170 22.71 11.28 8.17
C ILE A 170 23.08 10.96 9.62
N TYR A 171 23.56 11.95 10.38
CA TYR A 171 24.09 11.73 11.72
C TYR A 171 23.02 11.69 12.80
N ARG A 172 21.97 12.52 12.69
CA ARG A 172 20.99 12.72 13.76
C ARG A 172 19.59 12.22 13.41
N ARG A 173 19.31 11.93 12.13
CA ARG A 173 17.95 11.58 11.65
C ARG A 173 16.91 12.64 12.03
N THR A 174 17.31 13.91 12.02
CA THR A 174 16.47 15.09 12.28
C THR A 174 16.57 16.07 11.10
N GLY A 175 15.91 17.23 11.25
CA GLY A 175 16.00 18.33 10.29
C GLY A 175 14.98 18.27 9.16
N ILE A 176 15.16 19.16 8.18
CA ILE A 176 14.20 19.44 7.11
C ILE A 176 13.87 18.22 6.23
N LYS A 177 14.77 17.22 6.18
CA LYS A 177 14.55 15.97 5.42
C LYS A 177 13.57 15.01 6.09
N VAL A 178 13.26 15.22 7.37
CA VAL A 178 12.32 14.40 8.16
C VAL A 178 11.01 15.12 8.36
N ASN A 179 11.06 16.41 8.69
CA ASN A 179 9.90 17.25 8.85
C ASN A 179 10.13 18.57 8.12
N VAL A 180 9.36 18.82 7.07
CA VAL A 180 9.44 20.05 6.29
C VAL A 180 8.67 21.12 7.07
N LYS A 181 9.39 21.90 7.86
CA LYS A 181 8.89 23.13 8.47
C LYS A 181 9.16 24.35 7.59
#